data_AF-A0AAD6BHH3-F1
#
_entry.id   AF-A0AAD6BHH3-F1
#
_cell.length_a   1.000
_cell.length_b   1.000
_cell.length_c   1.000
_cell.angle_alpha   90.00
_cell.angle_beta   90.00
_cell.angle_gamma   90.00
#
_symmetry.space_group_name_H-M   'P 1'
#
loop_
_entity.id
_entity.type
_entity.pdbx_description
1 polymer ?
#
loop_
_entity_poly.entity_id
_entity_poly.type
_entity_poly.pdbx_seq_one_letter_code
_entity_poly.pdbx_strand_id
1 'polypeptide(L)'
;MHIPEQRFGKPKFPTLLPTTSLADLANKDCWFGMHQLHIDPEFMSLDVKEWATNAAFKKSEVNVCAMNVVNDCAERGVKLTSDFVAVARKEQHLQNVLQAVEHDRSQQPNLRRCKRKENKPPTTLIRGASAYQGGGLPLGY
;
A
#
# COMPACT_ATOMS: atom_id res chain seq x y z
N MET A 1 26.51 15.52 14.42
CA MET A 1 26.11 14.62 13.32
C MET A 1 26.02 15.48 12.08
N HIS A 2 27.02 15.42 11.19
CA HIS A 2 27.11 16.26 10.00
C HIS A 2 26.45 15.51 8.84
N ILE A 3 25.31 15.99 8.36
CA ILE A 3 24.69 15.49 7.13
C ILE A 3 25.34 16.29 6.00
N PRO A 4 26.18 15.68 5.14
CA PRO A 4 26.82 16.42 4.06
C PRO A 4 25.75 16.91 3.08
N GLU A 5 25.91 18.13 2.56
CA GLU A 5 25.12 18.64 1.44
C GLU A 5 25.30 17.73 0.23
N GLN A 6 24.38 16.79 0.04
CA GLN A 6 24.40 15.87 -1.07
C GLN A 6 23.69 16.55 -2.24
N ARG A 7 24.47 17.19 -3.11
CA ARG A 7 23.97 17.66 -4.42
C ARG A 7 23.48 16.42 -5.17
N PHE A 8 22.18 16.35 -5.47
CA PHE A 8 21.61 15.30 -6.31
C PHE A 8 22.19 15.42 -7.73
N GLY A 9 23.34 14.78 -7.96
CA GLY A 9 23.87 14.56 -9.30
C GLY A 9 22.87 13.74 -10.12
N LYS A 10 22.99 13.75 -11.45
CA LYS A 10 22.16 12.93 -12.32
C LYS A 10 22.22 11.47 -11.82
N PRO A 11 21.09 10.86 -11.42
CA PRO A 11 21.11 9.49 -10.94
C PRO A 11 21.66 8.59 -12.04
N LYS A 12 22.65 7.76 -11.69
CA LYS A 12 23.11 6.70 -12.58
C LYS A 12 22.10 5.56 -12.50
N PHE A 13 21.29 5.42 -13.53
CA PHE A 13 20.33 4.33 -13.61
C PHE A 13 21.06 3.01 -13.93
N PRO A 14 20.67 1.89 -13.30
CA PRO A 14 21.22 0.58 -13.62
C PRO A 14 20.79 0.14 -15.02
N THR A 15 21.64 -0.64 -15.69
CA THR A 15 21.28 -1.30 -16.96
C THR A 15 20.30 -2.43 -16.68
N LEU A 16 19.08 -2.31 -17.19
CA LEU A 16 18.04 -3.33 -17.01
C LEU A 16 18.18 -4.43 -18.07
N LEU A 17 18.15 -5.69 -17.66
CA LEU A 17 18.04 -6.84 -18.55
C LEU A 17 16.55 -7.22 -18.69
N PRO A 18 16.14 -7.91 -19.77
CA PRO A 18 14.77 -8.43 -19.88
C PRO A 18 14.38 -9.40 -18.75
N THR A 19 15.37 -9.99 -18.08
CA THR A 19 15.18 -10.87 -16.92
C THR A 19 15.15 -10.13 -15.58
N THR A 20 15.48 -8.82 -15.56
CA THR A 20 15.47 -8.02 -14.34
C THR A 20 14.04 -7.85 -13.86
N SER A 21 13.77 -8.39 -12.68
CA SER A 21 12.51 -8.21 -11.97
C SER A 21 12.58 -6.98 -11.06
N LEU A 22 11.41 -6.51 -10.61
CA LEU A 22 11.34 -5.44 -9.63
C LEU A 22 12.08 -5.78 -8.32
N ALA A 23 12.10 -7.06 -7.93
CA ALA A 23 12.76 -7.51 -6.72
C ALA A 23 14.28 -7.29 -6.78
N ASP A 24 14.88 -7.44 -7.97
CA ASP A 24 16.32 -7.22 -8.17
C ASP A 24 16.73 -5.74 -7.96
N LEU A 25 15.76 -4.83 -8.12
CA LEU A 25 15.95 -3.40 -7.94
C LEU A 25 15.72 -2.95 -6.48
N ALA A 26 15.04 -3.75 -5.66
CA ALA A 26 14.76 -3.46 -4.26
C ALA A 26 15.90 -3.98 -3.38
N ASN A 27 17.03 -3.28 -3.40
CA ASN A 27 18.23 -3.64 -2.64
C ASN A 27 18.74 -2.46 -1.80
N LYS A 28 19.85 -2.63 -1.08
CA LYS A 28 20.44 -1.61 -0.20
C LYS A 28 20.75 -0.26 -0.89
N ASP A 29 20.84 -0.24 -2.22
CA ASP A 29 21.06 1.00 -2.99
C ASP A 29 19.80 1.89 -3.01
N CYS A 30 18.63 1.36 -2.62
CA CYS A 30 17.42 2.14 -2.31
C CYS A 30 17.51 2.88 -0.96
N TRP A 31 18.72 3.29 -0.57
CA TRP A 31 19.06 3.85 0.74
C TRP A 31 18.18 5.04 1.12
N PHE A 32 17.82 5.89 0.15
CA PHE A 32 17.03 7.10 0.41
C PHE A 32 15.63 6.74 0.92
N GLY A 33 14.95 5.80 0.25
CA GLY A 33 13.64 5.34 0.69
C GLY A 33 13.72 4.60 2.03
N MET A 34 14.74 3.76 2.21
CA MET A 34 14.93 3.01 3.45
C MET A 34 15.17 3.93 4.65
N HIS A 35 16.00 4.96 4.48
CA HIS A 35 16.24 5.95 5.51
C HIS A 35 14.95 6.72 5.87
N GLN A 36 14.18 7.13 4.86
CA GLN A 36 12.93 7.87 5.06
C GLN A 36 11.85 7.04 5.77
N LEU A 37 11.87 5.72 5.55
CA LEU A 37 10.93 4.77 6.13
C LEU A 37 11.44 4.16 7.46
N HIS A 38 12.60 4.60 7.95
CA HIS A 38 13.26 4.02 9.12
C HIS A 38 13.44 2.49 9.03
N ILE A 39 13.80 2.01 7.84
CA ILE A 39 14.12 0.62 7.53
C ILE A 39 15.63 0.45 7.64
N ASP A 40 16.04 -0.55 8.41
CA ASP A 40 17.44 -0.97 8.49
C ASP A 40 17.72 -2.00 7.38
N PRO A 41 18.57 -1.70 6.38
CA PRO A 41 18.78 -2.55 5.21
C PRO A 41 19.62 -3.79 5.49
N GLU A 42 20.19 -3.96 6.70
CA GLU A 42 21.13 -5.06 6.98
C GLU A 42 20.51 -6.44 6.70
N PHE A 43 19.24 -6.64 7.04
CA PHE A 43 18.54 -7.91 6.82
C PHE A 43 18.36 -8.26 5.35
N MET A 44 18.45 -7.31 4.43
CA MET A 44 18.30 -7.56 2.98
C MET A 44 19.48 -8.33 2.38
N SER A 45 20.57 -8.45 3.13
CA SER A 45 21.71 -9.30 2.77
C SER A 45 21.50 -10.78 3.16
N LEU A 46 20.48 -11.07 3.96
CA LEU A 46 20.14 -12.41 4.46
C LEU A 46 19.18 -13.12 3.50
N ASP A 47 19.13 -14.46 3.57
CA ASP A 47 18.09 -15.24 2.89
C ASP A 47 16.71 -14.82 3.43
N VAL A 48 15.72 -14.72 2.56
CA VAL A 48 14.33 -14.37 2.88
C VAL A 48 13.76 -15.27 3.98
N LYS A 49 14.22 -16.52 4.06
CA LYS A 49 13.83 -17.48 5.12
C LYS A 49 14.22 -17.02 6.53
N GLU A 50 15.27 -16.21 6.65
CA GLU A 50 15.81 -15.72 7.92
C GLU A 50 15.17 -14.39 8.35
N TRP A 51 14.40 -13.74 7.48
CA TRP A 51 13.80 -12.44 7.78
C TRP A 51 12.80 -12.50 8.92
N ALA A 52 12.01 -13.58 9.00
CA ALA A 52 10.97 -13.75 10.02
C ALA A 52 11.51 -13.79 11.46
N THR A 53 12.78 -14.13 11.66
CA THR A 53 13.44 -14.14 12.98
C THR A 53 14.31 -12.91 13.20
N ASN A 54 14.66 -12.17 12.14
CA ASN A 54 15.51 -10.99 12.20
C ASN A 54 14.82 -9.80 12.89
N ALA A 55 15.53 -9.16 13.83
CA ALA A 55 15.00 -8.04 14.61
C ALA A 55 14.85 -6.74 13.78
N ALA A 56 15.79 -6.46 12.88
CA ALA A 56 15.75 -5.31 11.98
C ALA A 56 14.58 -5.41 11.00
N PHE A 57 14.31 -6.61 10.48
CA PHE A 57 13.13 -6.87 9.65
C PHE A 57 11.83 -6.60 10.42
N LYS A 58 11.64 -7.20 11.61
CA LYS A 58 10.43 -6.99 12.42
C LYS A 58 10.18 -5.53 12.76
N LYS A 59 11.23 -4.78 13.10
CA LYS A 59 11.11 -3.35 13.38
C LYS A 59 10.69 -2.57 12.12
N SER A 60 11.28 -2.90 10.98
CA SER A 60 10.97 -2.30 9.69
C SER A 60 9.54 -2.62 9.25
N GLU A 61 9.08 -3.84 9.47
CA GLU A 61 7.70 -4.27 9.20
C GLU A 61 6.69 -3.45 10.00
N VAL A 62 6.92 -3.23 11.30
CA VAL A 62 6.06 -2.37 12.13
C VAL A 62 5.98 -0.95 11.57
N ASN A 63 7.12 -0.37 11.17
CA ASN A 63 7.16 0.98 10.60
C ASN A 63 6.38 1.06 9.28
N VAL A 64 6.58 0.08 8.39
CA VAL A 64 5.90 0.02 7.09
C VAL A 64 4.40 -0.20 7.25
N CYS A 65 3.98 -1.10 8.13
CA CYS A 65 2.56 -1.37 8.41
C CYS A 65 1.86 -0.21 9.12
N ALA A 66 2.59 0.63 9.86
CA ALA A 66 2.05 1.83 10.50
C ALA A 66 1.86 3.01 9.52
N MET A 67 2.43 2.94 8.32
CA MET A 67 2.22 3.98 7.31
C MET A 67 0.77 3.99 6.86
N ASN A 68 0.15 5.17 6.93
CA ASN A 68 -1.15 5.36 6.33
C ASN A 68 -1.00 5.26 4.80
N VAL A 69 -1.55 4.20 4.21
CA VAL A 69 -1.63 4.07 2.75
C VAL A 69 -2.73 5.01 2.28
N VAL A 70 -2.34 6.26 2.15
CA VAL A 70 -3.16 7.28 1.53
C VAL A 70 -3.34 6.88 0.07
N ASN A 71 -4.58 6.87 -0.39
CA ASN A 71 -4.86 6.63 -1.80
C ASN A 71 -4.44 7.87 -2.60
N ASP A 72 -3.14 7.98 -2.89
CA ASP A 72 -2.54 9.08 -3.65
C ASP A 72 -3.30 9.34 -4.97
N CYS A 73 -3.78 8.28 -5.61
CA CYS A 73 -4.59 8.41 -6.82
C CYS A 73 -5.94 9.12 -6.54
N ALA A 74 -6.59 8.81 -5.42
CA ALA A 74 -7.80 9.49 -5.00
C ALA A 74 -7.52 10.94 -4.58
N GLU A 75 -6.45 11.19 -3.81
CA GLU A 75 -6.10 12.56 -3.39
C GLU A 75 -5.75 13.45 -4.57
N ARG A 76 -4.94 12.96 -5.51
CA ARG A 76 -4.66 13.68 -6.75
C ARG A 76 -5.92 13.91 -7.57
N GLY A 77 -6.83 12.92 -7.62
CA GLY A 77 -8.12 13.07 -8.29
C GLY A 77 -8.98 14.18 -7.66
N VAL A 78 -9.04 14.23 -6.34
CA VAL A 78 -9.76 15.28 -5.58
C VAL A 78 -9.12 16.64 -5.83
N LYS A 79 -7.79 16.74 -5.76
CA LYS A 79 -7.05 17.98 -6.01
C LYS A 79 -7.27 18.51 -7.43
N LEU A 80 -7.12 17.64 -8.42
CA LEU A 80 -7.36 17.98 -9.83
C LEU A 80 -8.80 18.46 -10.07
N THR A 81 -9.78 17.79 -9.45
CA THR A 81 -11.20 18.21 -9.54
C THR A 81 -11.40 19.58 -8.89
N SER A 82 -10.85 19.80 -7.69
CA SER A 82 -10.96 21.06 -6.97
C SER A 82 -10.30 22.23 -7.73
N ASP A 83 -9.09 22.03 -8.25
CA ASP A 83 -8.36 23.05 -9.00
C ASP A 83 -9.09 23.38 -10.30
N PHE A 84 -9.65 22.36 -10.95
CA PHE A 84 -10.44 22.57 -12.16
C PHE A 84 -11.73 23.36 -11.88
N VAL A 85 -12.49 23.01 -10.84
CA VAL A 85 -13.72 23.74 -10.46
C VAL A 85 -13.42 25.21 -10.14
N ALA A 86 -12.29 25.50 -9.50
CA ALA A 86 -11.85 26.86 -9.22
C ALA A 86 -11.58 27.69 -10.50
N VAL A 87 -11.13 27.03 -11.58
CA VAL A 87 -10.84 27.66 -12.89
C VAL A 87 -12.09 27.69 -13.78
N ALA A 88 -12.93 26.67 -13.74
CA ALA A 88 -14.15 26.53 -14.51
C ALA A 88 -15.31 27.35 -13.91
N ARG A 89 -15.12 28.67 -13.78
CA ARG A 89 -16.12 29.61 -13.22
C ARG A 89 -17.40 29.76 -14.06
N LYS A 90 -17.44 29.17 -15.26
CA LYS A 90 -18.59 29.20 -16.17
C LYS A 90 -19.20 27.81 -16.23
N GLU A 91 -20.52 27.75 -16.05
CA GLU A 91 -21.33 26.52 -16.07
C GLU A 91 -21.05 25.65 -17.31
N GLN A 92 -20.87 26.28 -18.48
CA GLN A 92 -20.59 25.57 -19.73
C GLN A 92 -19.31 24.71 -19.66
N HIS A 93 -18.26 25.16 -18.96
CA HIS A 93 -17.02 24.40 -18.82
C HIS A 93 -17.18 23.19 -17.89
N LEU A 94 -18.02 23.33 -16.86
CA LEU A 94 -18.37 22.22 -15.97
C LEU A 94 -19.18 21.16 -16.72
N GLN A 95 -20.19 21.58 -17.49
CA GLN A 95 -21.05 20.68 -18.28
C GLN A 95 -20.26 19.88 -19.32
N ASN A 96 -19.32 20.51 -20.03
CA ASN A 96 -18.48 19.81 -21.01
C ASN A 96 -17.64 18.69 -20.36
N VAL A 97 -17.12 18.92 -19.15
CA VAL A 97 -16.34 17.91 -18.42
C VAL A 97 -17.22 16.80 -17.89
N LEU A 98 -18.40 17.10 -17.35
CA LEU A 98 -19.34 16.08 -16.90
C LEU A 98 -19.72 15.14 -18.05
N GLN A 99 -19.96 15.70 -19.25
CA GLN A 99 -20.22 14.91 -20.44
C GLN A 99 -19.03 14.04 -20.84
N ALA A 100 -17.80 14.57 -20.81
CA ALA A 100 -16.60 13.80 -21.12
C ALA A 100 -16.35 12.67 -20.10
N VAL A 101 -16.55 12.93 -18.81
CA VAL A 101 -16.39 11.95 -17.73
C VAL A 101 -17.44 10.84 -17.86
N GLU A 102 -18.70 11.19 -18.11
CA GLU A 102 -19.74 10.16 -18.31
C GLU A 102 -19.53 9.36 -19.59
N HIS A 103 -19.04 10.00 -20.66
CA HIS A 103 -18.64 9.29 -21.86
C HIS A 103 -17.51 8.29 -21.55
N ASP A 104 -16.43 8.69 -20.87
CA ASP A 104 -15.34 7.77 -20.49
C ASP A 104 -15.82 6.63 -19.57
N ARG A 105 -16.68 6.93 -18.58
CA ARG A 105 -17.31 5.90 -17.72
C ARG A 105 -18.12 4.89 -18.52
N SER A 106 -18.83 5.34 -19.56
CA SER A 106 -19.59 4.46 -20.43
C SER A 106 -18.70 3.54 -21.27
N GLN A 107 -17.50 3.99 -21.63
CA GLN A 107 -16.51 3.21 -22.38
C GLN A 107 -15.72 2.25 -21.48
N GLN A 108 -15.56 2.57 -20.19
CA GLN A 108 -14.79 1.78 -19.22
C GLN A 108 -15.64 1.29 -18.04
N PRO A 109 -16.71 0.48 -18.28
CA PRO A 109 -17.50 -0.07 -17.19
C PRO A 109 -16.62 -1.03 -16.38
N ASN A 110 -16.55 -0.81 -15.05
CA ASN A 110 -15.96 -1.72 -14.04
C ASN A 110 -14.48 -1.54 -13.62
N LEU A 111 -13.86 -0.37 -13.77
CA LEU A 111 -12.52 -0.14 -13.16
C LEU A 111 -12.49 -0.39 -11.63
N ARG A 112 -13.62 -0.19 -10.93
CA ARG A 112 -13.78 -0.48 -9.50
C ARG A 112 -13.78 -1.98 -9.15
N ARG A 113 -14.09 -2.87 -10.10
CA ARG A 113 -14.24 -4.32 -9.86
C ARG A 113 -12.98 -5.11 -10.19
N CYS A 114 -12.11 -4.60 -11.07
CA CYS A 114 -10.84 -5.25 -11.41
C CYS A 114 -9.82 -5.30 -10.25
N LYS A 115 -9.95 -4.42 -9.24
CA LYS A 115 -9.05 -4.40 -8.07
C LYS A 115 -9.52 -5.30 -6.90
N ARG A 116 -10.73 -5.90 -6.98
CA ARG A 116 -11.26 -6.85 -5.97
C ARG A 116 -11.14 -8.30 -6.46
N LYS A 117 -9.91 -8.78 -6.63
CA LYS A 117 -9.63 -10.22 -6.53
C LYS A 117 -8.50 -10.40 -5.54
N GLU A 118 -8.79 -10.07 -4.30
CA GLU A 118 -7.96 -10.45 -3.17
C GLU A 118 -8.39 -11.86 -2.76
N ASN A 119 -7.44 -12.79 -2.81
CA ASN A 119 -7.62 -14.16 -2.38
C ASN A 119 -8.03 -14.15 -0.91
N LYS A 120 -9.30 -14.45 -0.60
CA LYS A 120 -9.69 -14.77 0.78
C LYS A 120 -8.95 -16.06 1.17
N PRO A 121 -8.22 -16.10 2.29
CA PRO A 121 -7.70 -17.35 2.80
C PRO A 121 -8.90 -18.26 3.12
N PRO A 122 -8.78 -19.59 2.92
CA PRO A 122 -9.86 -20.52 3.20
C PRO A 122 -10.26 -20.41 4.67
N THR A 123 -11.52 -20.05 4.93
CA THR A 123 -12.12 -20.15 6.25
C THR A 123 -12.18 -21.62 6.61
N THR A 124 -11.14 -22.12 7.30
CA THR A 124 -11.19 -23.43 7.93
C THR A 124 -12.20 -23.33 9.07
N LEU A 125 -13.41 -23.83 8.82
CA LEU A 125 -14.36 -24.19 9.86
C LEU A 125 -13.69 -25.23 10.75
N ILE A 126 -13.23 -24.81 11.94
CA ILE A 126 -12.89 -25.75 13.00
C ILE A 126 -14.20 -26.38 13.45
N ARG A 127 -14.40 -27.63 13.02
CA ARG A 127 -15.47 -28.51 13.46
C ARG A 127 -14.98 -29.27 14.70
N GLY A 128 -15.75 -29.15 15.79
CA GLY A 128 -15.65 -29.97 17.01
C GLY A 128 -14.77 -29.34 18.09
N ALA A 129 -15.06 -29.44 19.38
CA ALA A 129 -16.18 -30.02 20.12
C ALA A 129 -16.00 -29.53 21.57
N SER A 130 -17.07 -29.26 22.30
CA SER A 130 -17.28 -29.84 23.65
C SER A 130 -18.56 -29.26 24.25
N ALA A 131 -19.50 -30.16 24.51
CA ALA A 131 -20.70 -29.92 25.28
C ALA A 131 -20.32 -29.57 26.73
N TYR A 132 -20.96 -28.55 27.29
CA TYR A 132 -21.13 -28.44 28.73
C TYR A 132 -22.62 -28.31 29.03
N GLN A 133 -23.14 -29.35 29.66
CA GLN A 133 -24.50 -29.49 30.16
C GLN A 133 -24.76 -28.41 31.23
N GLY A 134 -25.90 -27.72 31.10
CA GLY A 134 -26.42 -26.86 32.15
C GLY A 134 -26.81 -27.70 33.37
N GLY A 135 -26.02 -27.58 34.43
CA GLY A 135 -26.38 -28.00 35.78
C GLY A 135 -26.67 -26.76 36.60
N GLY A 136 -27.95 -26.54 36.92
CA GLY A 136 -28.36 -25.51 37.88
C GLY A 136 -27.86 -25.84 39.28
N LEU A 137 -27.49 -24.80 40.02
CA LEU A 137 -27.31 -24.85 41.47
C LEU A 137 -28.20 -23.77 42.11
N PRO A 138 -28.82 -24.06 43.27
CA PRO A 138 -29.88 -23.23 43.84
C PRO A 138 -29.30 -22.07 44.66
N LEU A 139 -30.05 -20.97 44.68
CA LEU A 139 -29.88 -19.87 45.63
C LEU A 139 -30.34 -20.35 47.01
N GLY A 140 -29.41 -20.40 47.96
CA GLY A 140 -29.67 -20.57 49.39
C GLY A 140 -29.08 -19.40 50.16
N TYR A 141 -29.93 -18.80 51.00
CA TYR A 141 -29.59 -17.83 52.04
C TYR A 141 -28.74 -18.46 53.13
#